data_AF-A0A371X5Z6-F1
#
_entry.id   AF-A0A371X5Z6-F1
#
_cell.length_a   1.000
_cell.length_b   1.000
_cell.length_c   1.000
_cell.angle_alpha   90.00
_cell.angle_beta   90.00
_cell.angle_gamma   90.00
#
_symmetry.space_group_name_H-M   'P 1'
#
loop_
_entity.id
_entity.type
_entity.pdbx_description
1 polymer ?
#
loop_
_entity_poly.entity_id
_entity_poly.type
_entity_poly.pdbx_seq_one_letter_code
_entity_poly.pdbx_strand_id
1 'polypeptide(L)'
;MNYSGQMGPNLSSDEKNESRASVAAFGMKVKERKERARIKRSQKAEAKRAEKIAAGVPVSAKRKTRPKSGSDRRSEARTRQRMADALAALREDLANFSRLVQADQTLVAKLEEAPARVQAREALGLSPAPHPTLALPEYQALLSHMNYMLKDFEGLLKQLDGMESRPRMERIVPLEEATTDDYVVSMIDGTHFQVMTRSLRQYGISASDYRRLFGLPDDYMLWTEKVKQARSEIISESRVWEKHKNRKKPKEP
;
A
#
# COMPACT_ATOMS: atom_id res chain seq x y z
N MET A 1 48.91 6.79 -30.52
CA MET A 1 48.45 5.45 -30.05
C MET A 1 48.63 5.38 -28.54
N ASN A 2 47.66 4.74 -27.88
CA ASN A 2 47.67 4.22 -26.50
C ASN A 2 47.25 5.18 -25.38
N TYR A 3 45.92 5.22 -25.14
CA TYR A 3 45.34 5.53 -23.83
C TYR A 3 45.22 4.22 -23.03
N SER A 4 45.94 4.12 -21.90
CA SER A 4 45.77 3.03 -20.93
C SER A 4 44.90 3.50 -19.77
N GLY A 5 43.62 3.13 -19.78
CA GLY A 5 42.72 3.30 -18.63
C GLY A 5 42.95 2.19 -17.60
N GLN A 6 43.32 2.56 -16.37
CA GLN A 6 43.35 1.64 -15.24
C GLN A 6 41.90 1.31 -14.81
N MET A 7 41.51 0.05 -14.97
CA MET A 7 40.32 -0.54 -14.35
C MET A 7 40.60 -0.78 -12.86
N GLY A 8 39.71 -0.30 -11.99
CA GLY A 8 39.74 -0.60 -10.55
C GLY A 8 39.47 -2.09 -10.24
N PRO A 9 39.82 -2.56 -9.04
CA PRO A 9 39.76 -3.97 -8.70
C PRO A 9 38.32 -4.48 -8.62
N ASN A 10 38.01 -5.51 -9.43
CA ASN A 10 36.77 -6.26 -9.36
C ASN A 10 36.75 -7.12 -8.08
N LEU A 11 35.89 -6.77 -7.12
CA LEU A 11 35.62 -7.56 -5.92
C LEU A 11 35.04 -8.94 -6.29
N SER A 12 35.67 -10.00 -5.75
CA SER A 12 35.35 -11.41 -5.95
C SER A 12 33.92 -11.75 -5.53
N SER A 13 33.32 -12.72 -6.22
CA SER A 13 31.96 -13.26 -5.98
C SER A 13 31.76 -13.78 -4.55
N ASP A 14 32.84 -14.24 -3.91
CA ASP A 14 32.79 -14.83 -2.56
C ASP A 14 32.62 -13.77 -1.47
N GLU A 15 33.32 -12.63 -1.57
CA GLU A 15 33.18 -11.50 -0.62
C GLU A 15 31.78 -10.87 -0.68
N LYS A 16 31.16 -10.85 -1.87
CA LYS A 16 29.77 -10.39 -2.03
C LYS A 16 28.78 -11.32 -1.34
N ASN A 17 29.07 -12.61 -1.24
CA ASN A 17 28.22 -13.60 -0.60
C ASN A 17 28.33 -13.53 0.93
N GLU A 18 29.54 -13.36 1.46
CA GLU A 18 29.77 -13.09 2.89
C GLU A 18 29.16 -11.76 3.35
N SER A 19 29.21 -10.73 2.50
CA SER A 19 28.56 -9.44 2.76
C SER A 19 27.03 -9.56 2.83
N ARG A 20 26.41 -10.37 1.97
CA ARG A 20 24.95 -10.62 2.04
C ARG A 20 24.57 -11.47 3.26
N ALA A 21 25.38 -12.46 3.60
CA ALA A 21 25.18 -13.30 4.78
C ALA A 21 25.31 -12.51 6.10
N SER A 22 26.28 -11.62 6.21
CA SER A 22 26.48 -10.76 7.38
C SER A 22 25.35 -9.74 7.56
N VAL A 23 24.84 -9.15 6.48
CA VAL A 23 23.66 -8.26 6.50
C VAL A 23 22.39 -9.03 6.90
N ALA A 24 22.21 -10.26 6.41
CA ALA A 24 21.10 -11.13 6.82
C ALA A 24 21.17 -11.51 8.31
N ALA A 25 22.35 -11.88 8.80
CA ALA A 25 22.60 -12.20 10.21
C ALA A 25 22.36 -10.99 11.13
N PHE A 26 22.75 -9.78 10.71
CA PHE A 26 22.46 -8.54 11.43
C PHE A 26 20.94 -8.27 11.47
N GLY A 27 20.23 -8.47 10.35
CA GLY A 27 18.77 -8.36 10.28
C GLY A 27 18.04 -9.32 11.22
N MET A 28 18.52 -10.56 11.35
CA MET A 28 18.00 -11.53 12.33
C MET A 28 18.23 -11.08 13.77
N LYS A 29 19.44 -10.60 14.11
CA LYS A 29 19.75 -10.04 15.44
C LYS A 29 18.85 -8.85 15.81
N VAL A 30 18.50 -8.00 14.85
CA VAL A 30 17.56 -6.87 15.08
C VAL A 30 16.14 -7.37 15.36
N LYS A 31 15.67 -8.41 14.64
CA LYS A 31 14.35 -9.02 14.88
C LYS A 31 14.28 -9.67 16.26
N GLU A 32 15.30 -10.45 16.66
CA GLU A 32 15.38 -11.05 17.99
C GLU A 32 15.42 -9.99 19.10
N ARG A 33 16.19 -8.90 18.92
CA ARG A 33 16.26 -7.81 19.90
C ARG A 33 14.91 -7.11 20.07
N LYS A 34 14.15 -6.93 18.99
CA LYS A 34 12.78 -6.40 19.04
C LYS A 34 11.83 -7.35 19.77
N GLU A 35 11.93 -8.65 19.52
CA GLU A 35 11.06 -9.64 20.16
C GLU A 35 11.38 -9.79 21.66
N ARG A 36 12.65 -9.84 22.05
CA ARG A 36 13.06 -9.81 23.46
C ARG A 36 12.57 -8.55 24.17
N ALA A 37 12.62 -7.38 23.52
CA ALA A 37 12.08 -6.14 24.07
C ALA A 37 10.55 -6.18 24.21
N ARG A 38 9.84 -6.85 23.28
CA ARG A 38 8.39 -7.04 23.34
C ARG A 38 8.01 -7.94 24.51
N ILE A 39 8.70 -9.07 24.68
CA ILE A 39 8.50 -10.01 25.79
C ILE A 39 8.75 -9.29 27.13
N LYS A 40 9.88 -8.57 27.26
CA LYS A 40 10.21 -7.81 28.48
C LYS A 40 9.16 -6.74 28.81
N ARG A 41 8.59 -6.07 27.81
CA ARG A 41 7.48 -5.11 28.00
C ARG A 41 6.18 -5.80 28.41
N SER A 42 5.90 -6.99 27.86
CA SER A 42 4.74 -7.80 28.24
C SER A 42 4.83 -8.23 29.70
N GLN A 43 5.95 -8.84 30.09
CA GLN A 43 6.21 -9.29 31.46
C GLN A 43 6.16 -8.11 32.45
N LYS A 44 6.74 -6.95 32.11
CA LYS A 44 6.64 -5.75 32.96
C LYS A 44 5.20 -5.23 33.10
N ALA A 45 4.39 -5.35 32.06
CA ALA A 45 2.98 -4.97 32.10
C ALA A 45 2.13 -5.97 32.90
N GLU A 46 2.47 -7.26 32.85
CA GLU A 46 1.85 -8.32 33.66
C GLU A 46 2.22 -8.19 35.13
N ALA A 47 3.49 -7.95 35.46
CA ALA A 47 3.93 -7.67 36.83
C ALA A 47 3.19 -6.46 37.44
N LYS A 48 3.06 -5.36 36.69
CA LYS A 48 2.26 -4.19 37.11
C LYS A 48 0.76 -4.48 37.26
N ARG A 49 0.24 -5.45 36.51
CA ARG A 49 -1.16 -5.89 36.66
C ARG A 49 -1.32 -6.75 37.90
N ALA A 50 -0.41 -7.68 38.14
CA ALA A 50 -0.38 -8.50 39.34
C ALA A 50 -0.27 -7.63 40.60
N GLU A 51 0.61 -6.62 40.58
CA GLU A 51 0.75 -5.64 41.66
C GLU A 51 -0.54 -4.85 41.93
N LYS A 52 -1.24 -4.41 40.86
CA LYS A 52 -2.54 -3.73 41.00
C LYS A 52 -3.67 -4.64 41.51
N ILE A 53 -3.67 -5.90 41.09
CA ILE A 53 -4.63 -6.91 41.58
C ILE A 53 -4.38 -7.19 43.06
N ALA A 54 -3.12 -7.36 43.46
CA ALA A 54 -2.71 -7.54 44.85
C ALA A 54 -3.09 -6.31 45.72
N ALA A 55 -3.05 -5.11 45.15
CA ALA A 55 -3.47 -3.87 45.82
C ALA A 55 -5.00 -3.63 45.83
N GLY A 56 -5.83 -4.58 45.37
CA GLY A 56 -7.29 -4.45 45.35
C GLY A 56 -7.83 -3.40 44.38
N VAL A 57 -6.99 -2.84 43.50
CA VAL A 57 -7.41 -1.84 42.51
C VAL A 57 -8.11 -2.58 41.37
N PRO A 58 -9.35 -2.22 40.99
CA PRO A 58 -10.03 -2.84 39.87
C PRO A 58 -9.20 -2.61 38.59
N VAL A 59 -8.58 -3.68 38.09
CA VAL A 59 -7.89 -3.65 36.80
C VAL A 59 -8.95 -3.62 35.74
N SER A 60 -9.33 -2.40 35.33
CA SER A 60 -10.12 -2.17 34.12
C SER A 60 -9.53 -3.03 33.02
N ALA A 61 -10.30 -4.02 32.55
CA ALA A 61 -9.95 -4.82 31.41
C ALA A 61 -9.49 -3.84 30.33
N LYS A 62 -8.23 -3.96 29.90
CA LYS A 62 -7.61 -3.12 28.85
C LYS A 62 -8.75 -2.84 27.88
N ARG A 63 -9.21 -1.59 27.77
CA ARG A 63 -9.96 -1.17 26.59
C ARG A 63 -9.08 -1.69 25.46
N LYS A 64 -9.47 -2.78 24.79
CA LYS A 64 -8.91 -3.14 23.48
C LYS A 64 -8.92 -1.80 22.79
N THR A 65 -7.75 -1.23 22.50
CA THR A 65 -7.67 0.09 21.89
C THR A 65 -8.62 0.00 20.73
N ARG A 66 -9.78 0.67 20.85
CA ARG A 66 -10.88 0.49 19.91
C ARG A 66 -10.21 0.70 18.55
N PRO A 67 -10.25 -0.29 17.62
CA PRO A 67 -9.52 -0.16 16.37
C PRO A 67 -9.84 1.21 15.83
N LYS A 68 -8.78 2.00 15.60
CA LYS A 68 -8.96 3.39 15.21
C LYS A 68 -9.66 3.27 13.86
N SER A 69 -10.93 3.65 13.75
CA SER A 69 -11.78 3.35 12.59
C SER A 69 -11.17 3.75 11.22
N GLY A 70 -10.14 4.59 11.19
CA GLY A 70 -9.33 4.90 10.00
C GLY A 70 -8.02 4.10 9.79
N SER A 71 -7.48 3.36 10.78
CA SER A 71 -6.29 2.51 10.57
C SER A 71 -6.58 1.36 9.64
N ASP A 72 -7.76 0.77 9.78
CA ASP A 72 -8.21 -0.37 8.98
C ASP A 72 -8.37 0.06 7.51
N ARG A 73 -8.87 1.29 7.28
CA ARG A 73 -8.99 1.89 5.94
C ARG A 73 -7.65 2.15 5.26
N ARG A 74 -6.67 2.69 5.99
CA ARG A 74 -5.34 2.92 5.41
C ARG A 74 -4.64 1.59 5.09
N SER A 75 -4.89 0.54 5.87
CA SER A 75 -4.44 -0.81 5.50
C SER A 75 -5.23 -1.38 4.32
N GLU A 76 -6.55 -1.22 4.27
CA GLU A 76 -7.42 -1.70 3.19
C GLU A 76 -7.06 -1.04 1.84
N ALA A 77 -6.94 0.29 1.82
CA ALA A 77 -6.51 1.04 0.63
C ALA A 77 -5.11 0.60 0.17
N ARG A 78 -4.18 0.37 1.11
CA ARG A 78 -2.86 -0.19 0.78
C ARG A 78 -2.95 -1.60 0.23
N THR A 79 -3.83 -2.45 0.75
CA THR A 79 -4.03 -3.80 0.21
C THR A 79 -4.65 -3.76 -1.17
N ARG A 80 -5.64 -2.88 -1.42
CA ARG A 80 -6.23 -2.68 -2.75
C ARG A 80 -5.22 -2.14 -3.75
N GLN A 81 -4.40 -1.16 -3.36
CA GLN A 81 -3.32 -0.65 -4.20
C GLN A 81 -2.33 -1.77 -4.56
N ARG A 82 -1.91 -2.57 -3.58
CA ARG A 82 -1.03 -3.73 -3.84
C ARG A 82 -1.66 -4.75 -4.78
N MET A 83 -2.97 -4.99 -4.67
CA MET A 83 -3.69 -5.86 -5.59
C MET A 83 -3.69 -5.27 -7.01
N ALA A 84 -3.96 -3.97 -7.15
CA ALA A 84 -3.92 -3.29 -8.43
C ALA A 84 -2.52 -3.34 -9.07
N ASP A 85 -1.46 -3.08 -8.29
CA ASP A 85 -0.08 -3.16 -8.73
C ASP A 85 0.27 -4.59 -9.18
N ALA A 86 -0.17 -5.62 -8.44
CA ALA A 86 0.05 -7.01 -8.80
C ALA A 86 -0.70 -7.42 -10.08
N LEU A 87 -1.94 -6.95 -10.29
CA LEU A 87 -2.69 -7.19 -11.52
C LEU A 87 -2.02 -6.51 -12.72
N ALA A 88 -1.49 -5.30 -12.54
CA ALA A 88 -0.74 -4.59 -13.58
C ALA A 88 0.53 -5.35 -13.98
N ALA A 89 1.29 -5.85 -13.00
CA ALA A 89 2.47 -6.69 -13.24
C ALA A 89 2.12 -7.98 -14.00
N LEU A 90 1.07 -8.70 -13.57
CA LEU A 90 0.61 -9.92 -14.27
C LEU A 90 0.20 -9.63 -15.71
N ARG A 91 -0.41 -8.47 -15.96
CA ARG A 91 -0.81 -8.05 -17.30
C ARG A 91 0.39 -7.76 -18.20
N GLU A 92 1.43 -7.14 -17.65
CA GLU A 92 2.69 -6.92 -18.34
C GLU A 92 3.39 -8.25 -18.66
N ASP A 93 3.44 -9.18 -17.70
CA ASP A 93 3.99 -10.52 -17.90
C ASP A 93 3.26 -11.29 -19.00
N LEU A 94 1.91 -11.25 -19.02
CA LEU A 94 1.12 -11.88 -20.08
C LEU A 94 1.35 -11.23 -21.45
N ALA A 95 1.53 -9.91 -21.49
CA ALA A 95 1.87 -9.21 -22.74
C ALA A 95 3.26 -9.62 -23.24
N ASN A 96 4.24 -9.73 -22.34
CA ASN A 96 5.59 -10.20 -22.68
C ASN A 96 5.56 -11.66 -23.17
N PHE A 97 4.83 -12.53 -22.49
CA PHE A 97 4.64 -13.92 -22.92
C PHE A 97 3.99 -14.01 -24.30
N SER A 98 2.93 -13.21 -24.56
CA SER A 98 2.31 -13.17 -25.88
C SER A 98 3.28 -12.73 -26.98
N ARG A 99 4.15 -11.75 -26.72
CA ARG A 99 5.20 -11.34 -27.68
C ARG A 99 6.24 -12.44 -27.90
N LEU A 100 6.65 -13.14 -26.84
CA LEU A 100 7.60 -14.25 -26.94
C LEU A 100 7.04 -15.39 -27.80
N VAL A 101 5.76 -15.75 -27.59
CA VAL A 101 5.08 -16.76 -28.41
C VAL A 101 5.05 -16.34 -29.88
N GLN A 102 4.74 -15.07 -30.17
CA GLN A 102 4.77 -14.54 -31.54
C GLN A 102 6.18 -14.54 -32.14
N ALA A 103 7.20 -14.17 -31.37
CA ALA A 103 8.58 -14.17 -31.83
C ALA A 103 9.05 -15.60 -32.17
N ASP A 104 8.75 -16.57 -31.29
CA ASP A 104 9.06 -17.98 -31.53
C ASP A 104 8.37 -18.52 -32.79
N GLN A 105 7.10 -18.16 -33.00
CA GLN A 105 6.37 -18.47 -34.25
C GLN A 105 7.07 -17.92 -35.49
N THR A 106 7.53 -16.66 -35.46
CA THR A 106 8.24 -16.08 -36.62
C THR A 106 9.56 -16.77 -36.89
N LEU A 107 10.25 -17.25 -35.85
CA LEU A 107 11.49 -18.00 -36.00
C LEU A 107 11.23 -19.39 -36.59
N VAL A 108 10.21 -20.09 -36.10
CA VAL A 108 9.80 -21.39 -36.65
C VAL A 108 9.38 -21.25 -38.11
N ALA A 109 8.59 -20.23 -38.46
CA ALA A 109 8.20 -19.97 -39.85
C ALA A 109 9.43 -19.74 -40.75
N LYS A 110 10.37 -18.89 -40.33
CA LYS A 110 11.63 -18.65 -41.07
C LYS A 110 12.48 -19.92 -41.21
N LEU A 111 12.48 -20.79 -40.19
CA LEU A 111 13.21 -22.06 -40.23
C LEU A 111 12.57 -23.05 -41.21
N GLU A 112 11.24 -23.12 -41.26
CA GLU A 112 10.54 -23.98 -42.22
C GLU A 112 10.65 -23.46 -43.67
N GLU A 113 10.69 -22.14 -43.87
CA GLU A 113 10.93 -21.51 -45.19
C GLU A 113 12.38 -21.62 -45.68
N ALA A 114 13.31 -22.04 -44.82
CA ALA A 114 14.72 -22.14 -45.19
C ALA A 114 14.93 -23.16 -46.34
N PRO A 115 15.67 -22.80 -47.41
CA PRO A 115 15.75 -23.62 -48.63
C PRO A 115 16.30 -25.02 -48.36
N ALA A 116 17.25 -25.16 -47.42
CA ALA A 116 17.79 -26.45 -47.01
C ALA A 116 16.73 -27.36 -46.37
N ARG A 117 15.79 -26.81 -45.59
CA ARG A 117 14.68 -27.59 -45.01
C ARG A 117 13.63 -27.95 -46.04
N VAL A 118 13.28 -27.01 -46.92
CA VAL A 118 12.34 -27.24 -48.03
C VAL A 118 12.85 -28.38 -48.92
N GLN A 119 14.10 -28.30 -49.38
CA GLN A 119 14.73 -29.35 -50.19
C GLN A 119 14.82 -30.69 -49.47
N ALA A 120 15.15 -30.69 -48.18
CA ALA A 120 15.20 -31.92 -47.38
C ALA A 120 13.81 -32.59 -47.26
N ARG A 121 12.73 -31.81 -47.13
CA ARG A 121 11.36 -32.33 -47.10
C ARG A 121 10.92 -32.87 -48.46
N GLU A 122 11.22 -32.15 -49.54
CA GLU A 122 10.94 -32.58 -50.92
C GLU A 122 11.67 -33.90 -51.25
N ALA A 123 12.95 -34.02 -50.87
CA ALA A 123 13.72 -35.25 -51.05
C ALA A 123 13.14 -36.45 -50.29
N LEU A 124 12.44 -36.20 -49.18
CA LEU A 124 11.74 -37.21 -48.37
C LEU A 124 10.29 -37.44 -48.83
N GLY A 125 9.81 -36.76 -49.87
CA GLY A 125 8.41 -36.85 -50.34
C GLY A 125 7.38 -36.36 -49.32
N LEU A 126 7.79 -35.53 -48.36
CA LEU A 126 6.93 -35.00 -47.30
C LEU A 126 6.13 -33.79 -47.82
N SER A 127 4.82 -33.75 -47.54
CA SER A 127 3.94 -32.59 -47.78
C SER A 127 4.55 -31.30 -47.19
N PRO A 128 4.28 -30.08 -47.72
CA PRO A 128 4.74 -28.82 -47.12
C PRO A 128 4.46 -28.79 -45.62
N ALA A 129 5.37 -28.17 -44.86
CA ALA A 129 5.25 -28.10 -43.41
C ALA A 129 3.85 -27.66 -43.02
N PRO A 130 3.12 -28.40 -42.15
CA PRO A 130 1.83 -27.93 -41.69
C PRO A 130 2.04 -26.53 -41.10
N HIS A 131 1.20 -25.57 -41.46
CA HIS A 131 1.20 -24.26 -40.81
C HIS A 131 1.23 -24.48 -39.29
N PRO A 132 2.06 -23.73 -38.54
CA PRO A 132 2.29 -23.96 -37.12
C PRO A 132 0.95 -24.23 -36.43
N THR A 133 0.86 -25.45 -35.92
CA THR A 133 -0.36 -26.21 -35.71
C THR A 133 -1.43 -25.44 -34.94
N LEU A 134 -2.69 -25.69 -35.30
CA LEU A 134 -4.00 -25.22 -34.80
C LEU A 134 -4.16 -24.94 -33.28
N ALA A 135 -3.21 -25.31 -32.41
CA ALA A 135 -3.23 -25.02 -30.98
C ALA A 135 -2.81 -23.59 -30.61
N LEU A 136 -1.99 -22.92 -31.44
CA LEU A 136 -1.44 -21.60 -31.12
C LEU A 136 -2.46 -20.44 -31.16
N PRO A 137 -3.41 -20.39 -32.10
CA PRO A 137 -4.51 -19.41 -32.05
C PRO A 137 -5.35 -19.57 -30.78
N GLU A 138 -5.53 -20.80 -30.30
CA GLU A 138 -6.25 -21.09 -29.06
C GLU A 138 -5.48 -20.57 -27.84
N TYR A 139 -4.16 -20.77 -27.78
CA TYR A 139 -3.32 -20.16 -26.74
C TYR A 139 -3.37 -18.63 -26.78
N GLN A 140 -3.32 -18.03 -27.96
CA GLN A 140 -3.39 -16.58 -28.10
C GLN A 140 -4.78 -16.03 -27.71
N ALA A 141 -5.85 -16.75 -28.04
CA ALA A 141 -7.20 -16.44 -27.59
C ALA A 141 -7.33 -16.56 -26.06
N LEU A 142 -6.76 -17.60 -25.46
CA LEU A 142 -6.72 -17.79 -24.00
C LEU A 142 -5.98 -16.65 -23.30
N LEU A 143 -4.78 -16.28 -23.78
CA LEU A 143 -3.99 -15.17 -23.23
C LEU A 143 -4.74 -13.84 -23.34
N SER A 144 -5.40 -13.61 -24.48
CA SER A 144 -6.22 -12.41 -24.70
C SER A 144 -7.41 -12.38 -23.73
N HIS A 145 -8.07 -13.51 -23.53
CA HIS A 145 -9.16 -13.65 -22.57
C HIS A 145 -8.69 -13.42 -21.13
N MET A 146 -7.57 -14.00 -20.72
CA MET A 146 -6.99 -13.76 -19.38
C MET A 146 -6.66 -12.28 -19.16
N ASN A 147 -6.07 -11.63 -20.17
CA ASN A 147 -5.77 -10.20 -20.12
C ASN A 147 -7.05 -9.35 -19.98
N TYR A 148 -8.12 -9.72 -20.70
CA TYR A 148 -9.42 -9.10 -20.56
C TYR A 148 -10.00 -9.27 -19.15
N MET A 149 -10.00 -10.50 -18.61
CA MET A 149 -10.50 -10.77 -17.25
C MET A 149 -9.73 -9.97 -16.18
N LEU A 150 -8.40 -9.92 -16.28
CA LEU A 150 -7.59 -9.12 -15.34
C LEU A 150 -7.91 -7.62 -15.42
N LYS A 151 -8.14 -7.11 -16.64
CA LYS A 151 -8.54 -5.71 -16.85
C LYS A 151 -9.94 -5.43 -16.26
N ASP A 152 -10.86 -6.39 -16.38
CA ASP A 152 -12.20 -6.29 -15.80
C ASP A 152 -12.13 -6.26 -14.25
N PHE A 153 -11.31 -7.13 -13.65
CA PHE A 153 -11.04 -7.10 -12.21
C PHE A 153 -10.41 -5.78 -11.75
N GLU A 154 -9.47 -5.22 -12.51
CA GLU A 154 -8.91 -3.90 -12.24
C GLU A 154 -9.99 -2.81 -12.29
N GLY A 155 -10.92 -2.92 -13.24
CA GLY A 155 -12.11 -2.07 -13.34
C GLY A 155 -13.03 -2.17 -12.12
N LEU A 156 -13.31 -3.39 -11.66
CA LEU A 156 -14.12 -3.64 -10.45
C LEU A 156 -13.45 -3.06 -9.19
N LEU A 157 -12.13 -3.20 -9.05
CA LEU A 157 -11.39 -2.58 -7.94
C LEU A 157 -11.51 -1.05 -7.97
N LYS A 158 -11.38 -0.43 -9.14
CA LYS A 158 -11.58 1.03 -9.32
C LYS A 158 -13.02 1.46 -9.00
N GLN A 159 -14.01 0.66 -9.39
CA GLN A 159 -15.41 0.93 -9.04
C GLN A 159 -15.66 0.83 -7.54
N LEU A 160 -15.10 -0.17 -6.87
CA LEU A 160 -15.18 -0.32 -5.41
C LEU A 160 -14.57 0.88 -4.68
N ASP A 161 -13.43 1.39 -5.15
CA ASP A 161 -12.85 2.62 -4.62
C ASP A 161 -13.73 3.85 -4.90
N GLY A 162 -14.35 3.92 -6.09
CA GLY A 162 -15.32 4.97 -6.43
C GLY A 162 -16.63 4.92 -5.63
N MET A 163 -17.07 3.75 -5.19
CA MET A 163 -18.27 3.59 -4.35
C MET A 163 -18.04 4.09 -2.91
N GLU A 164 -16.79 4.09 -2.42
CA GLU A 164 -16.47 4.65 -1.11
C GLU A 164 -16.42 6.18 -1.11
N SER A 165 -16.15 6.80 -2.27
CA SER A 165 -16.04 8.25 -2.43
C SER A 165 -17.36 8.92 -2.86
N ARG A 166 -18.34 8.16 -3.36
CA ARG A 166 -19.66 8.70 -3.69
C ARG A 166 -20.44 9.12 -2.44
N PRO A 167 -21.04 10.32 -2.42
CA PRO A 167 -21.92 10.73 -1.34
C PRO A 167 -23.12 9.78 -1.26
N ARG A 168 -23.38 9.26 -0.06
CA ARG A 168 -24.57 8.43 0.22
C ARG A 168 -25.75 9.28 0.66
N MET A 169 -25.50 10.53 1.03
CA MET A 169 -26.50 11.48 1.51
C MET A 169 -26.36 12.79 0.76
N GLU A 170 -27.50 13.40 0.42
CA GLU A 170 -27.52 14.72 -0.17
C GLU A 170 -27.06 15.77 0.85
N ARG A 171 -26.23 16.69 0.39
CA ARG A 171 -25.71 17.78 1.23
C ARG A 171 -26.74 18.89 1.25
N ILE A 172 -27.02 19.42 2.44
CA ILE A 172 -27.87 20.61 2.59
C ILE A 172 -27.16 21.86 2.03
N VAL A 173 -25.83 21.89 2.11
CA VAL A 173 -25.00 23.04 1.72
C VAL A 173 -23.94 22.62 0.69
N PRO A 174 -23.67 23.42 -0.35
CA PRO A 174 -22.57 23.19 -1.27
C PRO A 174 -21.22 23.07 -0.55
N LEU A 175 -20.28 22.31 -1.10
CA LEU A 175 -18.97 22.10 -0.47
C LEU A 175 -18.17 23.39 -0.32
N GLU A 176 -18.31 24.30 -1.28
CA GLU A 176 -17.60 25.59 -1.33
C GLU A 176 -18.02 26.52 -0.19
N GLU A 177 -19.28 26.44 0.23
CA GLU A 177 -19.84 27.25 1.32
C GLU A 177 -19.74 26.56 2.69
N ALA A 178 -19.42 25.27 2.71
CA ALA A 178 -19.38 24.49 3.94
C ALA A 178 -18.17 24.80 4.84
N THR A 179 -17.13 25.46 4.32
CA THR A 179 -15.93 25.80 5.08
C THR A 179 -15.60 27.28 4.94
N THR A 180 -15.45 27.96 6.06
CA THR A 180 -15.01 29.35 6.16
C THR A 180 -13.93 29.46 7.25
N ASP A 181 -13.13 30.52 7.22
CA ASP A 181 -12.06 30.76 8.20
C ASP A 181 -12.57 30.77 9.66
N ASP A 182 -13.83 31.18 9.85
CA ASP A 182 -14.48 31.35 11.15
C ASP A 182 -15.39 30.20 11.57
N TYR A 183 -15.95 29.45 10.62
CA TYR A 183 -16.88 28.36 10.91
C TYR A 183 -16.85 27.28 9.84
N VAL A 184 -17.24 26.07 10.22
CA VAL A 184 -17.55 24.94 9.34
C VAL A 184 -19.03 24.65 9.48
N VAL A 185 -19.72 24.54 8.35
CA VAL A 185 -21.16 24.24 8.30
C VAL A 185 -21.37 22.73 8.24
N SER A 186 -22.29 22.23 9.07
CA SER A 186 -22.69 20.82 9.03
C SER A 186 -23.61 20.56 7.85
N MET A 187 -23.34 19.48 7.12
CA MET A 187 -24.10 19.02 5.96
C MET A 187 -25.34 18.21 6.35
N ILE A 188 -25.49 17.87 7.63
CA ILE A 188 -26.64 17.13 8.18
C ILE A 188 -27.78 18.08 8.52
N ASP A 189 -27.46 19.24 9.10
CA ASP A 189 -28.41 20.14 9.75
C ASP A 189 -28.19 21.62 9.41
N GLY A 190 -27.12 21.98 8.69
CA GLY A 190 -26.82 23.36 8.29
C GLY A 190 -26.26 24.25 9.43
N THR A 191 -25.94 23.66 10.58
CA THR A 191 -25.48 24.42 11.76
C THR A 191 -23.99 24.76 11.67
N HIS A 192 -23.62 25.91 12.24
CA HIS A 192 -22.27 26.46 12.19
C HIS A 192 -21.45 26.02 13.40
N PHE A 193 -20.24 25.50 13.17
CA PHE A 193 -19.33 25.08 14.22
C PHE A 193 -17.90 25.54 13.97
N GLN A 194 -17.20 25.99 15.02
CA GLN A 194 -15.74 26.16 14.95
C GLN A 194 -15.01 24.80 14.95
N VAL A 195 -15.57 23.81 15.67
CA VAL A 195 -15.04 22.44 15.76
C VAL A 195 -16.19 21.44 15.67
N MET A 196 -16.41 20.91 14.47
CA MET A 196 -17.51 19.97 14.18
C MET A 196 -17.28 18.58 14.77
N THR A 197 -16.03 18.17 15.01
CA THR A 197 -15.75 16.83 15.59
C THR A 197 -16.41 16.53 16.94
N ARG A 198 -16.80 17.57 17.70
CA ARG A 198 -17.56 17.41 18.96
C ARG A 198 -19.04 17.13 18.69
N SER A 199 -19.68 17.85 17.77
CA SER A 199 -21.10 17.66 17.44
C SER A 199 -21.34 16.29 16.79
N LEU A 200 -20.41 15.79 15.99
CA LEU A 200 -20.49 14.43 15.42
C LEU A 200 -20.65 13.33 16.48
N ARG A 201 -20.14 13.53 17.70
CA ARG A 201 -20.33 12.57 18.80
C ARG A 201 -21.77 12.50 19.28
N GLN A 202 -22.53 13.59 19.19
CA GLN A 202 -23.96 13.63 19.54
C GLN A 202 -24.77 12.80 18.54
N TYR A 203 -24.38 12.86 17.27
CA TYR A 203 -24.94 12.03 16.21
C TYR A 203 -24.43 10.58 16.21
N GLY A 204 -23.56 10.19 17.15
CA GLY A 204 -23.00 8.84 17.23
C GLY A 204 -22.08 8.43 16.08
N ILE A 205 -21.76 9.36 15.16
CA ILE A 205 -20.92 9.10 13.98
C ILE A 205 -19.48 9.56 14.20
N SER A 206 -18.54 8.87 13.55
CA SER A 206 -17.15 9.32 13.55
C SER A 206 -16.91 10.38 12.47
N ALA A 207 -15.84 11.17 12.65
CA ALA A 207 -15.34 12.10 11.62
C ALA A 207 -15.16 11.43 10.25
N SER A 208 -14.68 10.20 10.24
CA SER A 208 -14.43 9.43 9.02
C SER A 208 -15.70 8.87 8.39
N ASP A 209 -16.76 8.64 9.17
CA ASP A 209 -18.06 8.20 8.63
C ASP A 209 -18.83 9.38 8.07
N TYR A 210 -18.77 10.52 8.75
CA TYR A 210 -19.32 11.77 8.22
C TYR A 210 -18.76 12.11 6.83
N ARG A 211 -17.44 12.00 6.65
CA ARG A 211 -16.82 12.19 5.34
C ARG A 211 -17.34 11.22 4.28
N ARG A 212 -17.58 9.95 4.63
CA ARG A 212 -18.14 8.96 3.70
C ARG A 212 -19.60 9.27 3.33
N LEU A 213 -20.42 9.65 4.31
CA LEU A 213 -21.83 9.96 4.07
C LEU A 213 -21.99 11.05 3.01
N PHE A 214 -21.10 12.05 3.01
CA PHE A 214 -21.15 13.19 2.09
C PHE A 214 -20.09 13.15 0.98
N GLY A 215 -19.35 12.05 0.81
CA GLY A 215 -18.34 11.91 -0.25
C GLY A 215 -17.18 12.92 -0.16
N LEU A 216 -16.81 13.31 1.05
CA LEU A 216 -15.78 14.30 1.32
C LEU A 216 -14.37 13.69 1.25
N PRO A 217 -13.35 14.48 0.84
CA PRO A 217 -11.96 14.05 0.91
C PRO A 217 -11.54 13.61 2.33
N ASP A 218 -10.62 12.66 2.44
CA ASP A 218 -10.17 12.18 3.77
C ASP A 218 -9.45 13.28 4.57
N ASP A 219 -8.84 14.25 3.87
CA ASP A 219 -8.20 15.43 4.47
C ASP A 219 -9.17 16.60 4.70
N TYR A 220 -10.47 16.40 4.48
CA TYR A 220 -11.46 17.44 4.74
C TYR A 220 -11.45 17.84 6.22
N MET A 221 -11.25 19.12 6.46
CA MET A 221 -11.08 19.69 7.79
C MET A 221 -12.45 19.88 8.44
N LEU A 222 -12.64 19.27 9.62
CA LEU A 222 -13.87 19.37 10.41
C LEU A 222 -13.75 20.42 11.53
N TRP A 223 -12.81 21.34 11.36
CA TRP A 223 -12.54 22.48 12.22
C TRP A 223 -12.09 23.64 11.32
N THR A 224 -12.11 24.84 11.86
CA THR A 224 -11.74 26.05 11.10
C THR A 224 -10.24 26.24 11.02
N GLU A 225 -9.78 27.05 10.06
CA GLU A 225 -8.36 27.41 9.94
C GLU A 225 -7.85 28.15 11.19
N LYS A 226 -8.65 29.03 11.77
CA LYS A 226 -8.31 29.72 13.03
C LYS A 226 -8.05 28.74 14.17
N VAL A 227 -8.90 27.72 14.32
CA VAL A 227 -8.69 26.68 15.35
C VAL A 227 -7.46 25.81 15.04
N LYS A 228 -7.15 25.56 13.76
CA LYS A 228 -5.94 24.85 13.34
C LYS A 228 -4.68 25.62 13.75
N GLN A 229 -4.63 26.93 13.46
CA GLN A 229 -3.51 27.80 13.79
C GLN A 229 -3.28 27.85 15.32
N ALA A 230 -4.33 28.17 16.08
CA ALA A 230 -4.25 28.24 17.55
C ALA A 230 -3.78 26.92 18.19
N ARG A 231 -4.26 25.76 17.69
CA ARG A 231 -3.77 24.46 18.18
C ARG A 231 -2.32 24.20 17.82
N SER A 232 -1.89 24.59 16.63
CA SER A 232 -0.51 24.39 16.18
C SER A 232 0.50 25.18 17.02
N GLU A 233 0.14 26.41 17.40
CA GLU A 233 0.90 27.27 18.31
C GLU A 233 1.06 26.61 19.68
N ILE A 234 -0.05 26.19 20.31
CA ILE A 234 -0.04 25.51 21.61
C ILE A 234 0.83 24.24 21.60
N ILE A 235 0.75 23.44 20.52
CA ILE A 235 1.57 22.23 20.36
C ILE A 235 3.05 22.59 20.25
N SER A 236 3.37 23.65 19.51
CA SER A 236 4.75 24.12 19.34
C SER A 236 5.36 24.54 20.68
N GLU A 237 4.62 25.30 21.49
CA GLU A 237 5.00 25.75 22.83
C GLU A 237 5.17 24.57 23.79
N SER A 238 4.20 23.65 23.79
CA SER A 238 4.24 22.44 24.62
C SER A 238 5.41 21.52 24.26
N ARG A 239 5.72 21.38 22.96
CA ARG A 239 6.86 20.58 22.46
C ARG A 239 8.20 21.20 22.87
N VAL A 240 8.28 22.52 22.93
CA VAL A 240 9.46 23.23 23.46
C VAL A 240 9.62 22.90 24.95
N TRP A 241 8.55 22.96 25.73
CA TRP A 241 8.58 22.61 27.16
C TRP A 241 8.98 21.15 27.43
N GLU A 242 8.49 20.18 26.66
CA GLU A 242 8.93 18.77 26.77
C GLU A 242 10.42 18.58 26.48
N LYS A 243 10.98 19.29 25.50
CA LYS A 243 12.44 19.26 25.20
C LYS A 243 13.25 19.80 26.38
N HIS A 244 12.80 20.86 27.03
CA HIS A 244 13.47 21.41 28.20
C HIS A 244 13.43 20.46 29.40
N LYS A 245 12.32 19.74 29.61
CA LYS A 245 12.20 18.72 30.67
C LYS A 245 13.13 17.53 30.44
N ASN A 246 13.30 17.08 29.19
CA ASN A 246 14.19 15.97 28.86
C ASN A 246 15.68 16.34 28.92
N ARG A 247 16.06 17.61 28.70
CA ARG A 247 17.45 18.08 28.90
C ARG A 247 17.88 18.13 30.38
N LYS A 248 16.94 18.33 31.30
CA LYS A 248 17.21 18.40 32.76
C LYS A 248 17.19 17.04 33.47
N LYS A 249 16.84 15.94 32.78
CA LYS A 249 16.99 14.62 33.36
C LYS A 249 18.47 14.24 33.34
N PRO A 250 19.12 13.96 34.49
CA PRO A 250 20.47 13.42 34.48
C PRO A 250 20.44 12.11 33.68
N LYS A 251 21.42 11.93 32.78
CA LYS A 251 21.67 10.61 32.18
C LYS A 251 22.06 9.71 33.35
N GLU A 252 21.21 8.74 33.68
CA GLU A 252 21.61 7.65 34.57
C GLU A 252 22.86 6.97 33.98
N PRO A 253 23.89 6.69 34.80
CA PRO A 253 25.15 6.10 34.36
C PRO A 253 24.99 4.68 33.82
#